data_AF-A0A7Y1TLC5-F1
#
_entry.id   AF-A0A7Y1TLC5-F1
#
_cell.length_a   1.000
_cell.length_b   1.000
_cell.length_c   1.000
_cell.angle_alpha   90.00
_cell.angle_beta   90.00
_cell.angle_gamma   90.00
#
_symmetry.space_group_name_H-M   'P 1'
#
loop_
_entity.id
_entity.type
_entity.pdbx_description
1 polymer ?
#
loop_
_entity_poly.entity_id
_entity_poly.type
_entity_poly.pdbx_seq_one_letter_code
_entity_poly.pdbx_strand_id
1 'polypeptide(L)'
;MKTLQRIDLENILFLDIETVPEVSEFEQLDESKQKLWDHKSQYKRAEGVTAEEFYENAGIWAEFGKIICISVGYFHLKGDLRKFRVTTYHGEEEKLLKEFRALLEGHFKPTKYLLCAHNGKEFDFPYIARRMI
;
A
#
# COMPACT_ATOMS: atom_id res chain seq x y z
N MET A 1 -0.12 23.14 -18.31
CA MET A 1 0.27 22.24 -17.21
C MET A 1 0.81 23.10 -16.06
N LYS A 2 -0.03 23.47 -15.07
CA LYS A 2 0.29 24.46 -14.01
C LYS A 2 -0.18 23.99 -12.61
N THR A 3 -0.14 22.68 -12.34
CA THR A 3 -0.78 22.14 -11.13
C THR A 3 0.21 21.93 -9.96
N LEU A 4 1.52 21.82 -10.23
CA LEU A 4 2.55 21.61 -9.19
C LEU A 4 3.14 22.89 -8.59
N GLN A 5 2.85 24.08 -9.13
CA GLN A 5 3.46 25.34 -8.67
C GLN A 5 2.97 25.83 -7.29
N ARG A 6 1.97 25.17 -6.70
CA ARG A 6 1.35 25.57 -5.41
C ARG A 6 1.63 24.62 -4.25
N ILE A 7 2.35 23.52 -4.47
CA ILE A 7 2.64 22.55 -3.41
C ILE A 7 4.14 22.48 -3.21
N ASP A 8 4.60 22.81 -2.01
CA ASP A 8 6.00 22.64 -1.64
C ASP A 8 6.33 21.14 -1.63
N LEU A 9 7.27 20.74 -2.48
CA LEU A 9 7.64 19.33 -2.63
C LEU A 9 8.26 18.74 -1.34
N GLU A 10 8.70 19.59 -0.42
CA GLU A 10 9.13 19.22 0.94
C GLU A 10 7.97 18.72 1.80
N ASN A 11 6.75 19.15 1.49
CA ASN A 11 5.54 18.75 2.17
C ASN A 11 4.91 17.49 1.54
N ILE A 12 5.58 16.84 0.59
CA ILE A 12 5.06 15.64 -0.08
C ILE A 12 5.88 14.42 0.32
N LEU A 13 5.17 13.39 0.78
CA LEU A 13 5.67 12.04 0.98
C LEU A 13 5.20 11.17 -0.20
N PHE A 14 6.15 10.68 -0.98
CA PHE A 14 5.91 9.75 -2.08
C PHE A 14 5.88 8.33 -1.51
N LEU A 15 4.71 7.71 -1.54
CA LEU A 15 4.43 6.41 -0.96
C LEU A 15 4.23 5.38 -2.05
N ASP A 16 4.69 4.16 -1.78
CA ASP A 16 4.47 2.98 -2.61
C ASP A 16 4.46 1.74 -1.72
N ILE A 17 3.58 0.77 -2.00
CA ILE A 17 3.46 -0.48 -1.27
C ILE A 17 3.53 -1.69 -2.21
N GLU A 18 4.12 -2.77 -1.72
CA GLU A 18 4.08 -4.06 -2.42
C GLU A 18 3.31 -5.08 -1.59
N THR A 19 2.46 -5.83 -2.28
CA THR A 19 1.49 -6.75 -1.66
C THR A 19 1.59 -8.14 -2.27
N VAL A 20 1.34 -9.16 -1.46
CA VAL A 20 1.25 -10.56 -1.89
C VAL A 20 0.00 -11.20 -1.29
N PRO A 21 -0.47 -12.36 -1.80
CA PRO A 21 -1.50 -13.15 -1.13
C PRO A 21 -1.15 -13.44 0.35
N GLU A 22 -2.14 -13.41 1.23
CA GLU A 22 -1.91 -13.62 2.67
C GLU A 22 -1.45 -15.06 2.98
N VAL A 23 -2.00 -16.01 2.21
CA VAL A 23 -1.62 -17.43 2.12
C VAL A 23 -1.28 -17.77 0.67
N SER A 24 -0.42 -18.77 0.43
CA SER A 24 0.15 -19.02 -0.90
C SER A 24 -0.84 -19.62 -1.88
N GLU A 25 -1.74 -20.49 -1.39
CA GLU A 25 -2.69 -21.23 -2.21
C GLU A 25 -4.14 -20.94 -1.79
N PHE A 26 -5.08 -21.06 -2.72
CA PHE A 26 -6.51 -20.82 -2.49
C PHE A 26 -7.09 -21.78 -1.42
N GLU A 27 -6.59 -23.01 -1.38
CA GLU A 27 -7.04 -24.07 -0.45
C GLU A 27 -6.66 -23.76 1.00
N GLN A 28 -5.70 -22.86 1.21
CA GLN A 28 -5.25 -22.43 2.54
C GLN A 28 -6.14 -21.33 3.13
N LEU A 29 -7.01 -20.72 2.32
CA LEU A 29 -8.06 -19.84 2.83
C LEU A 29 -9.09 -20.66 3.61
N ASP A 30 -9.64 -20.07 4.67
CA ASP A 30 -10.83 -20.64 5.30
C ASP A 30 -12.03 -20.63 4.33
N GLU A 31 -13.02 -21.51 4.58
CA GLU A 31 -14.18 -21.65 3.71
C GLU A 31 -14.95 -20.33 3.48
N SER A 32 -14.94 -19.43 4.46
CA SER A 32 -15.64 -18.14 4.35
C SER A 32 -14.91 -17.20 3.40
N LYS A 33 -13.57 -17.17 3.48
CA LYS A 33 -12.71 -16.41 2.57
C LYS A 33 -12.71 -16.98 1.17
N GLN A 34 -12.74 -18.30 1.00
CA GLN A 34 -12.88 -18.92 -0.32
C GLN A 34 -14.15 -18.47 -1.04
N LYS A 35 -15.30 -18.50 -0.34
CA LYS A 35 -16.58 -18.02 -0.88
C LYS A 35 -16.56 -16.52 -1.18
N LEU A 36 -15.95 -15.73 -0.30
CA LEU A 36 -15.81 -14.29 -0.50
C LEU A 36 -14.91 -13.98 -1.71
N TRP A 37 -13.81 -14.73 -1.86
CA TRP A 37 -12.88 -14.60 -2.99
C TRP A 37 -13.56 -14.93 -4.31
N ASP A 38 -14.26 -16.06 -4.38
CA ASP A 38 -14.99 -16.48 -5.58
C ASP A 38 -15.97 -15.39 -6.02
N HIS A 39 -16.77 -14.88 -5.08
CA HIS A 39 -17.70 -13.79 -5.37
C HIS A 39 -17.00 -12.48 -5.78
N LYS A 40 -15.99 -12.03 -5.03
CA LYS A 40 -15.34 -10.73 -5.24
C LYS A 40 -14.46 -10.70 -6.48
N SER A 41 -13.80 -11.81 -6.83
CA SER A 41 -12.93 -11.90 -7.99
C SER A 41 -13.68 -12.02 -9.32
N GLN A 42 -14.96 -12.41 -9.29
CA GLN A 42 -15.77 -12.73 -10.48
C GLN A 42 -15.73 -11.65 -11.56
N TYR A 43 -15.79 -10.36 -11.21
CA TYR A 43 -15.79 -9.27 -12.19
C TYR A 43 -14.44 -9.04 -12.89
N LYS A 44 -13.34 -9.60 -12.36
CA LYS A 44 -11.99 -9.55 -12.95
C LYS A 44 -11.56 -10.86 -13.60
N ARG A 45 -12.23 -11.97 -13.31
CA ARG A 45 -11.94 -13.27 -13.94
C ARG A 45 -12.36 -13.28 -15.40
N ALA A 46 -11.50 -13.81 -16.26
CA ALA A 46 -11.87 -14.12 -17.63
C ALA A 46 -12.86 -15.30 -17.66
N GLU A 47 -13.61 -15.43 -18.75
CA GLU A 47 -14.53 -16.55 -18.93
C GLU A 47 -13.76 -17.89 -18.88
N GLY A 48 -14.28 -18.84 -18.11
CA GLY A 48 -13.68 -20.17 -17.93
C GLY A 48 -12.56 -20.25 -16.89
N VAL A 49 -12.10 -19.13 -16.32
CA VAL A 49 -11.09 -19.12 -15.24
C VAL A 49 -11.76 -19.34 -13.88
N THR A 50 -11.29 -20.32 -13.12
CA THR A 50 -11.80 -20.63 -11.78
C THR A 50 -11.29 -19.64 -10.72
N ALA A 51 -11.85 -19.70 -9.51
CA ALA A 51 -11.44 -18.82 -8.42
C ALA A 51 -10.01 -19.13 -7.96
N GLU A 52 -9.69 -20.42 -7.90
CA GLU A 52 -8.38 -20.97 -7.57
C GLU A 52 -7.31 -20.55 -8.58
N GLU A 53 -7.56 -20.74 -9.89
CA GLU A 53 -6.61 -20.33 -10.94
C GLU A 53 -6.32 -18.82 -10.92
N PHE A 54 -7.31 -18.00 -10.55
CA PHE A 54 -7.12 -16.55 -10.47
C PHE A 54 -6.45 -16.08 -9.16
N TYR A 55 -6.28 -16.97 -8.18
CA TYR A 55 -5.87 -16.62 -6.81
C TYR A 55 -4.48 -15.98 -6.70
N GLU A 56 -3.59 -16.19 -7.67
CA GLU A 56 -2.30 -15.48 -7.74
C GLU A 56 -2.45 -13.94 -7.66
N ASN A 57 -3.62 -13.41 -8.06
CA ASN A 57 -3.96 -11.99 -8.02
C ASN A 57 -4.52 -11.51 -6.68
N ALA A 58 -4.58 -12.36 -5.65
CA ALA A 58 -5.20 -12.04 -4.35
C ALA A 58 -4.58 -10.83 -3.65
N GLY A 59 -3.29 -10.57 -3.91
CA GLY A 59 -2.57 -9.40 -3.39
C GLY A 59 -3.22 -8.05 -3.73
N ILE A 60 -4.07 -7.94 -4.75
CA ILE A 60 -4.70 -6.66 -5.12
C ILE A 60 -5.86 -6.26 -4.19
N TRP A 61 -6.25 -7.11 -3.24
CA TRP A 61 -7.28 -6.84 -2.24
C TRP A 61 -6.78 -7.09 -0.82
N ALA A 62 -6.94 -6.09 0.06
CA ALA A 62 -6.47 -6.14 1.45
C ALA A 62 -7.11 -7.24 2.31
N GLU A 63 -8.27 -7.77 1.89
CA GLU A 63 -8.93 -8.88 2.57
C GLU A 63 -8.23 -10.23 2.33
N PHE A 64 -7.46 -10.36 1.24
CA PHE A 64 -6.82 -11.60 0.79
C PHE A 64 -5.31 -11.48 0.61
N GLY A 65 -4.77 -10.27 0.76
CA GLY A 65 -3.35 -10.02 0.67
C GLY A 65 -2.79 -9.34 1.91
N LYS A 66 -1.46 -9.30 1.96
CA LYS A 66 -0.67 -8.62 2.98
C LYS A 66 0.38 -7.74 2.34
N ILE A 67 0.73 -6.66 3.01
CA ILE A 67 1.81 -5.77 2.61
C ILE A 67 3.14 -6.41 3.03
N ILE A 68 4.08 -6.51 2.10
CA ILE A 68 5.44 -7.04 2.36
C ILE A 68 6.50 -5.94 2.32
N CYS A 69 6.18 -4.79 1.76
CA CYS A 69 7.08 -3.67 1.61
C CYS A 69 6.30 -2.35 1.62
N ILE A 70 6.85 -1.33 2.28
CA ILE A 70 6.39 0.06 2.19
C ILE A 70 7.63 0.93 1.98
N SER A 71 7.60 1.74 0.92
CA SER A 71 8.64 2.72 0.64
C SER A 71 8.08 4.14 0.72
N VAL A 72 8.82 5.03 1.40
CA VAL A 72 8.47 6.45 1.54
C VAL A 72 9.65 7.30 1.09
N GLY A 73 9.45 8.04 0.01
CA GLY A 73 10.35 9.05 -0.50
C GLY A 73 9.95 10.45 -0.06
N TYR A 74 10.88 11.29 0.36
CA TYR A 74 10.59 12.68 0.71
C TYR A 74 11.81 13.59 0.53
N PHE A 75 11.55 14.87 0.32
CA PHE A 75 12.62 15.87 0.22
C PHE A 75 12.96 16.42 1.61
N HIS A 76 14.26 16.52 1.88
CA HIS A 76 14.79 17.12 3.10
C HIS A 76 15.73 18.27 2.73
N LEU A 77 15.44 19.47 3.23
CA LEU A 77 16.32 20.63 3.10
C LEU A 77 17.37 20.65 4.21
N LYS A 78 18.63 20.89 3.83
CA LYS A 78 19.70 21.24 4.76
C LYS A 78 20.45 22.45 4.19
N GLY A 79 20.04 23.65 4.60
CA GLY A 79 20.46 24.89 3.95
C GLY A 79 19.90 24.97 2.53
N ASP A 80 20.73 25.36 1.56
CA ASP A 80 20.34 25.46 0.14
C ASP A 80 20.33 24.12 -0.60
N LEU A 81 20.75 23.03 0.07
CA LEU A 81 20.82 21.70 -0.51
C LEU A 81 19.52 20.92 -0.24
N ARG A 82 18.81 20.63 -1.33
CA ARG A 82 17.66 19.71 -1.34
C ARG A 82 18.12 18.29 -1.61
N LYS A 83 17.86 17.37 -0.67
CA LYS A 83 18.14 15.93 -0.83
C LYS A 83 16.85 15.14 -0.86
N PHE A 84 16.74 14.21 -1.80
CA PHE A 84 15.68 13.19 -1.77
C PHE A 84 16.14 12.02 -0.90
N ARG A 85 15.33 11.64 0.08
CA ARG A 85 15.56 10.49 0.95
C ARG A 85 14.49 9.46 0.69
N VAL A 86 14.88 8.19 0.71
CA VAL A 86 13.96 7.06 0.64
C VAL A 86 14.19 6.20 1.87
N THR A 87 13.11 5.85 2.55
CA THR A 87 13.10 4.86 3.61
C THR A 87 12.19 3.72 3.19
N THR A 88 12.67 2.50 3.30
CA THR A 88 11.92 1.29 2.94
C THR A 88 11.84 0.36 4.15
N TYR A 89 10.64 -0.14 4.42
CA TYR A 89 10.33 -1.14 5.44
C TYR A 89 9.87 -2.41 4.76
N HIS A 90 10.31 -3.58 5.22
CA HIS A 90 9.94 -4.87 4.62
C HIS A 90 9.95 -6.00 5.68
N GLY A 91 9.33 -7.13 5.33
CA GLY A 91 9.26 -8.32 6.19
C GLY A 91 7.87 -8.50 6.80
N GLU A 92 7.80 -8.81 8.09
CA GLU A 92 6.53 -9.03 8.80
C GLU A 92 5.63 -7.78 8.76
N GLU A 93 4.39 -7.96 8.31
CA GLU A 93 3.46 -6.86 8.03
C GLU A 93 3.18 -6.01 9.27
N GLU A 94 2.97 -6.63 10.43
CA GLU A 94 2.71 -5.91 11.68
C GLU A 94 3.88 -4.98 12.04
N LYS A 95 5.11 -5.46 11.83
CA LYS A 95 6.32 -4.69 12.13
C LYS A 95 6.45 -3.50 11.19
N LEU A 96 6.36 -3.73 9.86
CA LEU A 96 6.51 -2.65 8.88
C LEU A 96 5.40 -1.60 9.01
N LEU A 97 4.16 -1.99 9.36
CA LEU A 97 3.07 -1.04 9.58
C LEU A 97 3.31 -0.17 10.82
N LYS A 98 3.82 -0.77 11.90
CA LYS A 98 4.22 -0.03 13.11
C LYS A 98 5.37 0.94 12.85
N GLU A 99 6.38 0.51 12.10
CA GLU A 99 7.52 1.36 11.73
C GLU A 99 7.11 2.52 10.80
N PHE A 100 6.26 2.25 9.81
CA PHE A 100 5.67 3.28 8.96
C PHE A 100 4.84 4.28 9.77
N ARG A 101 3.99 3.81 10.70
CA ARG A 101 3.25 4.68 11.61
C ARG A 101 4.19 5.57 12.44
N ALA A 102 5.24 5.00 13.00
CA ALA A 102 6.20 5.75 13.80
C ALA A 102 6.92 6.84 12.98
N LEU A 103 7.23 6.56 11.71
CA LEU A 103 7.77 7.57 10.78
C LEU A 103 6.79 8.74 10.61
N LEU A 104 5.52 8.45 10.33
CA LEU A 104 4.50 9.47 10.13
C LEU A 104 4.27 10.32 11.38
N GLU A 105 4.08 9.69 12.54
CA GLU A 105 3.82 10.39 13.80
C GLU A 105 5.03 11.20 14.29
N GLY A 106 6.24 10.66 14.11
CA GLY A 106 7.48 11.29 14.57
C GLY A 106 7.92 12.49 13.72
N HIS A 107 7.73 12.41 12.39
CA HIS A 107 8.33 13.37 11.46
C HIS A 107 7.33 14.14 10.58
N PHE A 108 6.13 13.60 10.36
CA PHE A 108 5.23 14.06 9.30
C PHE A 108 3.80 14.32 9.78
N LYS A 109 3.62 15.39 10.57
CA LYS A 109 2.30 15.76 11.10
C LYS A 109 1.28 16.07 9.97
N PRO A 110 0.04 15.58 10.05
CA PRO A 110 -0.94 15.65 8.95
C PRO A 110 -1.33 17.06 8.47
N THR A 111 -1.18 18.08 9.31
CA THR A 111 -1.55 19.46 8.95
C THR A 111 -0.61 20.09 7.94
N LYS A 112 0.60 19.53 7.77
CA LYS A 112 1.64 20.07 6.88
C LYS A 112 1.96 19.17 5.71
N TYR A 113 1.91 17.85 5.88
CA TYR A 113 2.39 16.89 4.87
C TYR A 113 1.25 16.18 4.14
N LEU A 114 1.47 15.90 2.86
CA LEU A 114 0.56 15.18 1.97
C LEU A 114 1.19 13.84 1.55
N LEU A 115 0.40 12.77 1.59
CA LEU A 115 0.75 11.50 0.98
C LEU A 115 0.44 11.55 -0.52
N CYS A 116 1.38 11.09 -1.34
CA CYS A 116 1.27 10.99 -2.79
C CYS A 116 1.68 9.60 -3.22
N ALA A 117 0.78 8.85 -3.85
CA ALA A 117 1.06 7.53 -4.40
C ALA A 117 0.41 7.41 -5.78
N HIS A 118 0.92 6.51 -6.62
CA HIS A 118 0.30 6.20 -7.90
C HIS A 118 -1.01 5.44 -7.65
N ASN A 119 -2.16 5.98 -8.05
CA ASN A 119 -3.47 5.44 -7.72
C ASN A 119 -3.76 5.32 -6.19
N GLY A 120 -3.05 6.09 -5.36
CA GLY A 120 -3.09 5.93 -3.91
C GLY A 120 -4.47 6.03 -3.25
N LYS A 121 -5.37 6.83 -3.83
CA LYS A 121 -6.75 6.97 -3.33
C LYS A 121 -7.56 5.69 -3.49
N GLU A 122 -7.33 4.93 -4.56
CA GLU A 122 -8.09 3.71 -4.87
C GLU A 122 -7.38 2.45 -4.35
N PHE A 123 -6.06 2.52 -4.12
CA PHE A 123 -5.25 1.37 -3.73
C PHE A 123 -4.48 1.60 -2.42
N ASP A 124 -3.33 2.27 -2.44
CA ASP A 124 -2.37 2.29 -1.32
C ASP A 124 -2.99 2.74 0.02
N PHE A 125 -3.70 3.87 0.01
CA PHE A 125 -4.25 4.45 1.23
C PHE A 125 -5.35 3.58 1.85
N PRO A 126 -6.40 3.15 1.11
CA PRO A 126 -7.40 2.26 1.68
C PRO A 126 -6.83 0.86 2.00
N TYR A 127 -5.79 0.39 1.28
CA TYR A 127 -5.14 -0.88 1.59
C TYR A 127 -4.43 -0.81 2.94
N ILE A 128 -3.52 0.16 3.12
CA ILE A 128 -2.82 0.38 4.40
C ILE A 128 -3.82 0.59 5.54
N ALA A 129 -4.84 1.42 5.34
CA ALA A 129 -5.84 1.71 6.38
C ALA A 129 -6.58 0.43 6.85
N ARG A 130 -6.90 -0.51 5.95
CA ARG A 130 -7.52 -1.79 6.33
C ARG A 130 -6.56 -2.72 7.07
N ARG A 131 -5.28 -2.73 6.70
CA ARG A 131 -4.26 -3.59 7.33
C ARG A 131 -3.74 -3.04 8.67
N MET A 132 -3.99 -1.76 8.96
CA MET A 132 -3.61 -1.11 10.23
C MET A 132 -4.60 -1.35 11.40
N ILE A 133 -5.74 -2.02 11.17
CA ILE A 133 -6.80 -2.26 12.17
C ILE A 133 -6.39 -3.37 13.15
#